data_AF-A0A210PK01-F1
#
_entry.id   AF-A0A210PK01-F1
#
_cell.length_a   1.000
_cell.length_b   1.000
_cell.length_c   1.000
_cell.angle_alpha   90.00
_cell.angle_beta   90.00
_cell.angle_gamma   90.00
#
_symmetry.space_group_name_H-M   'P 1'
#
loop_
_entity.id
_entity.type
_entity.pdbx_description
1 polymer ?
#
loop_
_entity_poly.entity_id
_entity_poly.type
_entity_poly.pdbx_seq_one_letter_code
_entity_poly.pdbx_strand_id
1 'polypeptide(L)'
;MYDCKTLRNAENIKSVLLEIAHTQIIQKPTFVRNCMEKELTNARLDKSKVENLYARIVPTNKKVVLLEFSEAMDTLKLETAKHLKRYVNDMDREKLGLFLRFCTGSNLLTTEKIHAEFARNGKTTNCSYVWMYFEDSKNV
;
A
#
# COMPACT_ATOMS: atom_id res chain seq x y z
N MET A 1 0.09 21.84 -13.63
CA MET A 1 -0.98 22.37 -14.51
C MET A 1 -1.08 21.40 -15.69
N TYR A 2 -2.26 20.87 -16.01
CA TYR A 2 -2.40 19.97 -17.16
C TYR A 2 -2.37 20.82 -18.44
N ASP A 3 -1.55 20.46 -19.43
CA ASP A 3 -1.49 21.14 -20.74
C ASP A 3 -2.79 20.92 -21.51
N CYS A 4 -3.84 21.66 -21.17
CA CYS A 4 -5.06 21.74 -21.94
C CYS A 4 -5.09 23.09 -22.67
N LYS A 5 -5.03 23.05 -24.00
CA LYS A 5 -5.00 24.25 -24.86
C LYS A 5 -6.39 24.90 -25.04
N THR A 6 -7.44 24.30 -24.49
CA THR A 6 -8.84 24.66 -24.77
C THR A 6 -9.54 25.19 -23.51
N LEU A 7 -10.26 26.32 -23.65
CA LEU A 7 -11.06 26.89 -22.56
C LEU A 7 -12.29 26.03 -22.29
N ARG A 8 -12.49 25.61 -21.03
CA ARG A 8 -13.58 24.69 -20.64
C ARG A 8 -14.94 25.40 -20.59
N ASN A 9 -15.95 24.81 -21.22
CA ASN A 9 -17.35 25.20 -21.18
C ASN A 9 -18.27 23.97 -21.03
N ALA A 10 -19.57 24.18 -20.85
CA ALA A 10 -20.53 23.09 -20.59
C ALA A 10 -20.62 22.07 -21.75
N GLU A 11 -20.34 22.48 -22.98
CA GLU A 11 -20.43 21.65 -24.18
C GLU A 11 -19.17 20.82 -24.41
N ASN A 12 -17.99 21.35 -24.04
CA ASN A 12 -16.69 20.73 -24.31
C ASN A 12 -16.06 20.03 -23.08
N ILE A 13 -16.68 20.11 -21.90
CA ILE A 13 -16.08 19.52 -20.69
C ILE A 13 -15.85 18.01 -20.81
N LYS A 14 -16.75 17.28 -21.49
CA LYS A 14 -16.60 15.84 -21.71
C LYS A 14 -15.39 15.52 -22.60
N SER A 15 -15.22 16.25 -23.71
CA SER A 15 -14.09 16.02 -24.63
C SER A 15 -12.77 16.39 -23.96
N VAL A 16 -12.74 17.50 -23.22
CA VAL A 16 -11.55 17.90 -22.43
C VAL A 16 -11.18 16.85 -21.39
N LEU A 17 -12.17 16.28 -20.67
CA LEU A 17 -11.90 15.19 -19.71
C LEU A 17 -11.35 13.93 -20.38
N LEU A 18 -11.88 13.56 -21.55
CA LEU A 18 -11.39 12.42 -22.32
C LEU A 18 -9.96 12.66 -22.82
N GLU A 19 -9.64 13.88 -23.29
CA GLU A 19 -8.29 14.26 -23.69
C GLU A 19 -7.32 14.14 -22.51
N ILE A 20 -7.67 14.72 -21.35
CA ILE A 20 -6.86 14.61 -20.13
C ILE A 20 -6.67 13.15 -19.73
N ALA A 21 -7.73 12.35 -19.71
CA ALA A 21 -7.67 10.93 -19.38
C ALA A 21 -6.74 10.18 -20.33
N HIS A 22 -6.88 10.39 -21.64
CA HIS A 22 -6.02 9.78 -22.65
C HIS A 22 -4.55 10.19 -22.45
N THR A 23 -4.28 11.47 -22.22
CA THR A 23 -2.91 11.94 -21.99
C THR A 23 -2.30 11.37 -20.71
N GLN A 24 -3.03 11.38 -19.60
CA GLN A 24 -2.48 10.93 -18.32
C GLN A 24 -2.37 9.41 -18.22
N ILE A 25 -3.37 8.67 -18.73
CA ILE A 25 -3.49 7.23 -18.53
C ILE A 25 -2.82 6.45 -19.68
N ILE A 26 -2.78 7.00 -20.89
CA ILE A 26 -2.22 6.30 -22.06
C ILE A 26 -0.90 6.94 -22.50
N GLN A 27 -0.90 8.23 -22.84
CA GLN A 27 0.26 8.86 -23.49
C GLN A 27 1.47 8.96 -22.56
N LYS A 28 1.31 9.49 -21.34
CA LYS A 28 2.42 9.63 -20.39
C LYS A 28 3.10 8.30 -20.03
N PRO A 29 2.38 7.21 -19.69
CA PRO A 29 3.01 5.93 -19.39
C PRO A 29 3.50 5.18 -20.63
N THR A 30 3.19 5.63 -21.86
CA THR A 30 3.66 4.97 -23.10
C THR A 30 5.17 4.84 -23.15
N PHE A 31 5.91 5.84 -22.66
CA PHE A 31 7.37 5.76 -22.58
C PHE A 31 7.83 4.57 -21.71
N VAL A 32 7.30 4.48 -20.48
CA VAL A 32 7.62 3.40 -19.54
C VAL A 32 7.23 2.04 -20.14
N ARG A 33 6.05 1.96 -20.76
CA ARG A 33 5.59 0.74 -21.46
C ARG A 33 6.61 0.31 -22.51
N ASN A 34 7.05 1.22 -23.37
CA ASN A 34 8.01 0.90 -24.44
C ASN A 34 9.37 0.47 -23.88
N CYS A 35 9.83 1.09 -22.78
CA CYS A 35 11.06 0.67 -22.11
C CYS A 35 10.94 -0.76 -21.52
N MET A 36 9.77 -1.11 -20.99
CA MET A 36 9.55 -2.42 -20.34
C MET A 36 9.06 -3.51 -21.30
N GLU A 37 8.63 -3.17 -22.51
CA GLU A 37 8.01 -4.10 -23.47
C GLU A 37 8.86 -5.33 -23.74
N LYS A 38 10.17 -5.13 -23.95
CA LYS A 38 11.12 -6.22 -24.19
C LYS A 38 11.20 -7.17 -22.99
N GLU A 39 11.32 -6.63 -21.79
CA GLU A 39 11.42 -7.44 -20.56
C GLU A 39 10.11 -8.14 -20.22
N LEU A 40 8.97 -7.48 -20.43
CA LEU A 40 7.64 -8.08 -20.23
C LEU A 40 7.37 -9.22 -21.23
N THR A 41 7.82 -9.06 -22.47
CA THR A 41 7.73 -10.11 -23.51
C THR A 41 8.58 -11.33 -23.13
N ASN A 42 9.81 -11.09 -22.65
CA ASN A 42 10.70 -12.15 -22.17
C ASN A 42 10.12 -12.88 -20.95
N ALA A 43 9.49 -12.14 -20.03
CA ALA A 43 8.84 -12.70 -18.84
C ALA A 43 7.58 -13.53 -19.16
N ARG A 44 7.08 -13.49 -20.41
CA ARG A 44 5.85 -14.18 -20.85
C ARG A 44 4.71 -13.95 -19.88
N LEU A 45 4.53 -12.71 -19.45
CA LEU A 45 3.46 -12.32 -18.54
C LEU A 45 2.15 -12.31 -19.33
N ASP A 46 1.23 -13.18 -18.93
CA ASP A 46 -0.14 -13.15 -19.39
C ASP A 46 -1.04 -12.56 -18.30
N LYS A 47 -2.30 -12.30 -18.66
CA LYS A 47 -3.28 -11.75 -17.73
C LYS A 47 -3.40 -12.59 -16.45
N SER A 48 -3.38 -13.92 -16.58
CA SER A 48 -3.55 -14.83 -15.44
C SER A 48 -2.39 -14.71 -14.44
N LYS A 49 -1.14 -14.60 -14.89
CA LYS A 49 0.02 -14.39 -14.01
C LYS A 49 -0.06 -13.06 -13.27
N VAL A 50 -0.51 -11.99 -13.94
CA VAL A 50 -0.67 -10.67 -13.31
C VAL A 50 -1.78 -10.70 -12.26
N GLU A 51 -2.92 -11.34 -12.56
CA GLU A 51 -4.01 -11.52 -11.60
C GLU A 51 -3.57 -12.35 -10.39
N ASN A 52 -2.80 -13.42 -10.62
CA ASN A 52 -2.23 -14.25 -9.55
C ASN A 52 -1.24 -13.46 -8.68
N LEU A 53 -0.39 -12.63 -9.29
CA LEU A 53 0.52 -11.74 -8.55
C LEU A 53 -0.28 -10.77 -7.68
N TYR A 54 -1.32 -10.15 -8.26
CA TYR A 54 -2.18 -9.22 -7.53
C TYR A 54 -2.89 -9.91 -6.37
N ALA A 55 -3.42 -11.12 -6.57
CA ALA A 55 -4.05 -11.91 -5.51
C ALA A 55 -3.10 -12.25 -4.34
N ARG A 56 -1.78 -12.33 -4.60
CA ARG A 56 -0.76 -12.53 -3.54
C ARG A 56 -0.53 -11.28 -2.71
N ILE A 57 -0.53 -10.09 -3.31
CA ILE A 57 -0.27 -8.82 -2.59
C ILE A 57 -1.55 -8.15 -2.06
N VAL A 58 -2.73 -8.58 -2.53
CA VAL A 58 -4.00 -8.13 -1.97
C VAL A 58 -4.06 -8.52 -0.49
N PRO A 59 -4.32 -7.54 0.39
CA PRO A 59 -4.44 -7.79 1.81
C PRO A 59 -5.70 -8.59 2.13
N THR A 60 -5.54 -9.52 3.05
CA THR A 60 -6.62 -10.32 3.63
C THR A 60 -6.35 -10.42 5.12
N ASN A 61 -7.38 -10.65 5.94
CA ASN A 61 -7.23 -10.70 7.39
C ASN A 61 -6.19 -11.76 7.81
N LYS A 62 -6.11 -12.89 7.06
CA LYS A 62 -5.08 -13.93 7.26
C LYS A 62 -3.65 -13.47 6.98
N LYS A 63 -3.47 -12.44 6.14
CA LYS A 63 -2.17 -11.89 5.73
C LYS A 63 -1.76 -10.63 6.50
N VAL A 64 -2.59 -10.06 7.37
CA VAL A 64 -2.18 -8.88 8.19
C VAL A 64 -1.77 -9.27 9.62
N VAL A 65 -1.66 -10.59 9.86
CA VAL A 65 -0.90 -11.17 10.98
C VAL A 65 0.61 -10.84 10.90
N LEU A 66 1.07 -10.19 9.83
CA LEU A 66 2.44 -9.70 9.61
C LEU A 66 2.91 -8.61 10.59
N LEU A 67 2.08 -8.22 11.55
CA LEU A 67 2.46 -7.38 12.67
C LEU A 67 3.40 -8.13 13.61
N GLU A 68 4.68 -7.85 13.46
CA GLU A 68 5.73 -8.32 14.34
C GLU A 68 5.99 -7.29 15.43
N PHE A 69 6.10 -7.78 16.65
CA PHE A 69 6.36 -6.99 17.84
C PHE A 69 7.68 -7.46 18.42
N SER A 70 8.44 -6.57 19.04
CA SER A 70 9.71 -6.92 19.71
C SER A 70 9.53 -8.06 20.73
N GLU A 71 10.52 -8.95 20.84
CA GLU A 71 10.47 -10.12 21.73
C GLU A 71 10.39 -9.75 23.22
N ALA A 72 10.92 -8.59 23.61
CA ALA A 72 10.92 -8.12 24.99
C ALA A 72 9.67 -7.27 25.30
N MET A 73 8.56 -7.92 25.67
CA MET A 73 7.32 -7.26 26.06
C MET A 73 6.97 -7.49 27.53
N ASP A 74 6.63 -6.41 28.22
CA ASP A 74 5.92 -6.50 29.50
C ASP A 74 4.47 -6.98 29.29
N THR A 75 3.78 -7.35 30.37
CA THR A 75 2.41 -7.88 30.32
C THR A 75 1.42 -6.91 29.67
N LEU A 76 1.57 -5.61 29.88
CA LEU A 76 0.69 -4.58 29.34
C LEU A 76 0.88 -4.40 27.82
N LYS A 77 2.14 -4.38 27.37
CA LYS A 77 2.50 -4.32 25.94
C LYS A 77 2.02 -5.56 25.22
N LEU A 78 2.18 -6.74 25.82
CA LEU A 78 1.70 -8.00 25.25
C LEU A 78 0.18 -7.98 25.07
N GLU A 79 -0.56 -7.54 26.09
CA GLU A 79 -2.02 -7.40 25.98
C GLU A 79 -2.40 -6.37 24.90
N THR A 80 -1.73 -5.23 24.85
CA THR A 80 -1.98 -4.22 23.80
C THR A 80 -1.71 -4.76 22.39
N ALA A 81 -0.63 -5.50 22.21
CA ALA A 81 -0.29 -6.16 20.94
C ALA A 81 -1.36 -7.18 20.53
N LYS A 82 -1.88 -7.98 21.47
CA LYS A 82 -3.00 -8.91 21.20
C LYS A 82 -4.27 -8.17 20.78
N HIS A 83 -4.61 -7.06 21.44
CA HIS A 83 -5.76 -6.24 21.07
C HIS A 83 -5.60 -5.63 19.67
N LEU A 84 -4.42 -5.13 19.33
CA LEU A 84 -4.13 -4.60 18.01
C LEU A 84 -4.22 -5.69 16.92
N LYS A 85 -3.63 -6.87 17.15
CA LYS A 85 -3.74 -8.01 16.22
C LYS A 85 -5.18 -8.43 15.99
N ARG A 86 -5.99 -8.50 17.06
CA ARG A 86 -7.42 -8.81 16.98
C ARG A 86 -8.20 -7.73 16.21
N TYR A 87 -7.97 -6.46 16.54
CA TYR A 87 -8.60 -5.33 15.85
C TYR A 87 -8.35 -5.38 14.34
N VAL A 88 -7.11 -5.64 13.93
CA VAL A 88 -6.75 -5.74 12.51
C VAL A 88 -7.32 -7.00 11.85
N ASN A 89 -7.36 -8.13 12.56
CA ASN A 89 -7.99 -9.36 12.07
C ASN A 89 -9.51 -9.23 11.87
N ASP A 90 -10.17 -8.35 12.62
CA ASP A 90 -11.62 -8.14 12.54
C ASP A 90 -12.02 -7.06 11.52
N MET A 91 -11.05 -6.40 10.87
CA MET A 91 -11.33 -5.40 9.84
C MET A 91 -11.92 -6.04 8.58
N ASP A 92 -12.83 -5.30 7.93
CA ASP A 92 -13.19 -5.58 6.55
C ASP A 92 -12.05 -5.20 5.59
N ARG A 93 -12.17 -5.64 4.33
CA ARG A 93 -11.13 -5.45 3.31
C ARG A 93 -10.81 -3.97 3.05
N GLU A 94 -11.80 -3.09 3.14
CA GLU A 94 -11.63 -1.66 2.88
C GLU A 94 -10.80 -1.01 4.00
N LYS A 95 -11.19 -1.25 5.25
CA LYS A 95 -10.46 -0.77 6.43
C LYS A 95 -9.05 -1.35 6.50
N LEU A 96 -8.88 -2.60 6.09
CA LEU A 96 -7.56 -3.23 6.01
C LEU A 96 -6.64 -2.52 5.00
N GLY A 97 -7.19 -2.14 3.84
CA GLY A 97 -6.47 -1.34 2.85
C GLY A 97 -6.09 0.05 3.36
N LEU A 98 -6.99 0.70 4.13
CA LEU A 98 -6.71 1.99 4.77
C LEU A 98 -5.66 1.87 5.87
N PHE A 99 -5.72 0.81 6.68
CA PHE A 99 -4.72 0.52 7.70
C PHE A 99 -3.33 0.34 7.07
N LEU A 100 -3.22 -0.47 6.02
CA LEU A 100 -1.97 -0.62 5.30
C LEU A 100 -1.51 0.70 4.69
N ARG A 101 -2.41 1.48 4.08
CA ARG A 101 -2.03 2.79 3.54
C ARG A 101 -1.51 3.73 4.60
N PHE A 102 -2.07 3.69 5.81
CA PHE A 102 -1.59 4.47 6.94
C PHE A 102 -0.18 4.02 7.36
N CYS A 103 0.06 2.72 7.42
CA CYS A 103 1.36 2.17 7.79
C CYS A 103 2.42 2.37 6.68
N THR A 104 2.17 1.88 5.47
CA THR A 104 3.15 1.71 4.37
C THR A 104 3.02 2.76 3.27
N GLY A 105 1.97 3.58 3.27
CA GLY A 105 1.60 4.42 2.12
C GLY A 105 0.90 3.65 0.97
N SER A 106 0.76 2.33 1.08
CA SER A 106 0.17 1.46 0.06
C SER A 106 -1.03 0.67 0.62
N ASN A 107 -2.07 0.49 -0.18
CA ASN A 107 -3.20 -0.38 0.12
C ASN A 107 -2.92 -1.87 -0.22
N LEU A 108 -1.70 -2.18 -0.66
CA LEU A 108 -1.23 -3.53 -1.00
C LEU A 108 -0.09 -3.95 -0.05
N LEU A 109 0.01 -5.26 0.19
CA LEU A 109 1.12 -5.84 0.95
C LEU A 109 2.36 -5.93 0.04
N THR A 110 3.16 -4.87 0.07
CA THR A 110 4.45 -4.79 -0.64
C THR A 110 5.63 -5.20 0.22
N THR A 111 5.40 -5.41 1.52
CA THR A 111 6.40 -5.88 2.48
C THR A 111 6.00 -7.26 3.02
N GLU A 112 7.00 -8.07 3.36
CA GLU A 112 6.80 -9.35 4.02
C GLU A 112 6.40 -9.18 5.49
N LYS A 113 6.85 -8.11 6.16
CA LYS A 113 6.65 -7.90 7.59
C LYS A 113 6.41 -6.44 7.91
N ILE A 114 5.63 -6.19 8.96
CA ILE A 114 5.38 -4.85 9.51
C ILE A 114 5.83 -4.88 10.97
N HIS A 115 6.91 -4.17 11.29
CA HIS A 115 7.42 -4.11 12.65
C HIS A 115 6.70 -3.01 13.43
N ALA A 116 6.20 -3.38 14.59
CA ALA A 116 5.49 -2.53 15.53
C ALA A 116 6.26 -2.47 16.85
N GLU A 117 6.66 -1.28 17.25
CA GLU A 117 7.38 -1.00 18.48
C GLU A 117 6.59 -0.06 19.39
N PHE A 118 6.74 -0.26 20.70
CA PHE A 118 6.23 0.68 21.68
C PHE A 118 7.26 1.77 21.93
N ALA A 119 7.00 2.99 21.48
CA ALA A 119 7.91 4.09 21.78
C ALA A 119 7.74 4.57 23.23
N ARG A 120 8.87 4.90 23.86
CA ARG A 120 8.92 5.50 25.19
C ARG A 120 8.93 7.02 25.03
N ASN A 121 7.86 7.70 25.44
CA ASN A 121 7.90 9.16 25.53
C ASN A 121 8.85 9.57 26.67
N GLY A 122 9.82 10.43 26.40
CA GLY A 122 10.67 11.04 27.43
C GLY A 122 9.94 11.95 28.43
N LYS A 123 8.62 12.18 28.26
CA LYS A 123 7.81 13.07 29.10
C LYS A 123 6.33 12.65 29.10
N THR A 124 5.98 11.54 29.78
CA THR A 124 4.70 11.29 30.48
C THR A 124 4.58 9.79 30.74
N THR A 125 4.39 9.42 31.99
CA THR A 125 4.54 8.06 32.52
C THR A 125 3.42 7.07 32.17
N ASN A 126 2.41 7.39 31.36
CA ASN A 126 1.24 6.50 31.22
C ASN A 126 0.63 6.35 29.81
N CYS A 127 1.33 6.69 28.73
CA CYS A 127 0.79 6.44 27.37
C CYS A 127 1.88 5.99 26.40
N SER A 128 1.95 4.69 26.15
CA SER A 128 2.79 4.09 25.11
C SER A 128 2.04 4.14 23.79
N TYR A 129 2.62 4.72 22.74
CA TYR A 129 2.08 4.66 21.38
C TYR A 129 2.84 3.61 20.58
N VAL A 130 2.14 2.96 19.63
CA VAL A 130 2.76 2.00 18.71
C VAL A 130 3.30 2.75 17.50
N TRP A 131 4.61 2.70 17.32
CA TRP A 131 5.29 3.17 16.12
C TRP A 131 5.56 1.99 15.21
N MET A 132 5.37 2.17 13.91
CA MET A 132 5.53 1.10 12.94
C MET A 132 6.57 1.54 11.92
N TYR A 133 7.56 0.69 11.68
CA TYR A 133 8.61 0.93 10.69
C TYR A 133 8.82 -0.32 9.86
N PHE A 134 9.49 -0.13 8.72
CA PHE A 134 9.69 -1.14 7.70
C PHE A 134 11.18 -1.30 7.47
N GLU A 135 11.64 -2.55 7.45
CA GLU A 135 12.93 -2.89 6.87
C GLU A 135 12.68 -3.33 5.42
N ASP A 136 13.31 -2.65 4.47
CA ASP A 136 13.36 -3.14 3.10
C ASP A 136 14.22 -4.40 3.08
N SER A 137 13.68 -5.48 2.51
CA SER A 137 14.45 -6.67 2.14
C SER A 137 15.55 -6.27 1.14
N LYS A 138 16.72 -5.92 1.67
CA LYS A 138 17.98 -5.99 0.95
C LYS A 138 18.69 -7.25 1.44
N ASN A 139 18.62 -8.32 0.64
CA ASN A 139 19.73 -9.22 0.30
C ASN A 139 19.18 -10.56 -0.21
N VAL A 140 19.08 -10.67 -1.54
CA VAL A 140 19.49 -11.88 -2.30
C VAL A 140 20.21 -11.39 -3.55
#